data_AF-A0A947VGN9-F1
#
_entry.id   AF-A0A947VGN9-F1
#
_cell.length_a   1.000
_cell.length_b   1.000
_cell.length_c   1.000
_cell.angle_alpha   90.00
_cell.angle_beta   90.00
_cell.angle_gamma   90.00
#
_symmetry.space_group_name_H-M   'P 1'
#
loop_
_entity.id
_entity.type
_entity.pdbx_description
1 polymer ?
#
loop_
_entity_poly.entity_id
_entity_poly.type
_entity_poly.pdbx_seq_one_letter_code
_entity_poly.pdbx_strand_id
1 'polypeptide(L)'
;MNKEDILRRFLKAYFNKYTIYHSSIKSKGDNYFFLVKDDQAKYLTVIGKPEVVKKFEGLVSEEKKIEEDGLFAKVCYLNHHNLSLLRETFPYLNPSFCGLRASFGTGDRLGIATPAHLQAFQGKDVFPILAQQSVREMARTE
;
A
#
# COMPACT_ATOMS: atom_id res chain seq x y z
N MET A 1 19.93 7.25 -2.77
CA MET A 1 19.31 6.88 -4.06
C MET A 1 18.01 7.65 -4.25
N ASN A 2 17.63 8.04 -5.47
CA ASN A 2 16.40 8.79 -5.72
C ASN A 2 15.22 7.84 -6.08
N LYS A 3 13.99 8.37 -6.02
CA LYS A 3 12.75 7.62 -6.30
C LYS A 3 12.74 7.02 -7.72
N GLU A 4 13.14 7.77 -8.73
CA GLU A 4 13.09 7.34 -10.13
C GLU A 4 14.00 6.15 -10.41
N ASP A 5 15.19 6.15 -9.82
CA ASP A 5 16.17 5.08 -9.97
C ASP A 5 15.66 3.77 -9.35
N ILE A 6 15.05 3.85 -8.16
CA ILE A 6 14.38 2.71 -7.52
C ILE A 6 13.30 2.09 -8.43
N LEU A 7 12.45 2.92 -9.03
CA LEU A 7 11.38 2.42 -9.90
C LEU A 7 11.94 1.78 -11.16
N ARG A 8 12.96 2.39 -11.78
CA ARG A 8 13.63 1.82 -12.96
C ARG A 8 14.24 0.46 -12.65
N ARG A 9 14.90 0.33 -11.49
CA ARG A 9 15.51 -0.94 -11.05
C ARG A 9 14.46 -1.99 -10.75
N PHE A 10 13.36 -1.62 -10.08
CA PHE A 10 12.21 -2.50 -9.88
C PHE A 10 11.65 -3.01 -11.21
N LEU A 11 11.33 -2.10 -12.14
CA LEU A 11 10.78 -2.46 -13.46
C LEU A 11 11.72 -3.40 -14.24
N LYS A 12 13.03 -3.15 -14.18
CA LYS A 12 14.05 -4.04 -14.76
C LYS A 12 14.05 -5.42 -14.10
N ALA A 13 14.03 -5.49 -12.76
CA ALA A 13 14.07 -6.75 -12.03
C ALA A 13 12.82 -7.61 -12.27
N TYR A 14 11.66 -6.99 -12.45
CA TYR A 14 10.39 -7.69 -12.71
C TYR A 14 9.97 -7.68 -14.19
N PHE A 15 10.87 -7.32 -15.11
CA PHE A 15 10.62 -7.33 -16.56
C PHE A 15 9.31 -6.66 -16.98
N ASN A 16 8.96 -5.53 -16.35
CA ASN A 16 7.70 -4.80 -16.59
C ASN A 16 6.42 -5.63 -16.38
N LYS A 17 6.47 -6.72 -15.60
CA LYS A 17 5.29 -7.53 -15.23
C LYS A 17 4.21 -6.72 -14.50
N TYR A 18 4.61 -5.64 -13.81
CA TYR A 18 3.75 -4.88 -12.91
C TYR A 18 3.60 -3.42 -13.34
N THR A 19 2.38 -2.90 -13.23
CA THR A 19 2.07 -1.46 -13.33
C THR A 19 2.15 -0.81 -11.96
N ILE A 20 2.84 0.32 -11.84
CA ILE A 20 3.07 1.03 -10.57
C ILE A 20 1.99 2.09 -10.33
N TYR A 21 1.46 2.16 -9.11
CA TYR A 21 0.65 3.30 -8.66
C TYR A 21 1.56 4.43 -8.16
N HIS A 22 1.93 5.37 -9.03
CA HIS A 22 2.93 6.40 -8.71
C HIS A 22 2.61 7.27 -7.47
N SER A 23 1.32 7.51 -7.18
CA SER A 23 0.85 8.25 -6.01
C SER A 23 1.02 7.49 -4.69
N SER A 24 1.16 6.17 -4.74
CA SER A 24 1.32 5.31 -3.57
C SER A 24 2.75 5.25 -3.03
N ILE A 25 3.73 5.80 -3.77
CA ILE A 25 5.14 5.65 -3.43
C ILE A 25 5.48 6.47 -2.18
N LYS A 26 5.96 5.77 -1.16
CA LYS A 26 6.44 6.31 0.12
C LYS A 26 7.82 5.76 0.43
N SER A 27 8.60 6.52 1.20
CA SER A 27 9.90 6.08 1.71
C SER A 27 10.05 6.36 3.19
N LYS A 28 10.87 5.55 3.86
CA LYS A 28 11.30 5.76 5.25
C LYS A 28 12.75 5.28 5.38
N GLY A 29 13.67 6.23 5.55
CA GLY A 29 15.10 5.95 5.39
C GLY A 29 15.38 5.44 3.98
N ASP A 30 16.12 4.34 3.88
CA ASP A 30 16.45 3.70 2.60
C ASP A 30 15.41 2.68 2.11
N ASN A 31 14.27 2.56 2.80
CA ASN A 31 13.21 1.64 2.41
C ASN A 31 12.13 2.34 1.59
N TYR A 32 11.62 1.65 0.57
CA TYR A 32 10.56 2.14 -0.32
C TYR A 32 9.36 1.21 -0.30
N PHE A 33 8.17 1.80 -0.30
CA PHE A 33 6.90 1.10 -0.24
C PHE A 33 5.97 1.69 -1.29
N PHE A 34 5.37 0.84 -2.13
CA PHE A 34 4.41 1.29 -3.12
C PHE A 34 3.49 0.16 -3.56
N LEU A 35 2.32 0.52 -4.06
CA LEU A 35 1.40 -0.43 -4.65
C LEU A 35 1.75 -0.65 -6.13
N VAL A 36 1.61 -1.89 -6.54
CA VAL A 36 1.64 -2.30 -7.94
C VAL A 36 0.40 -3.13 -8.27
N LYS A 37 0.13 -3.33 -9.55
CA LYS A 37 -0.85 -4.31 -10.03
C LYS A 37 -0.30 -5.11 -11.20
N ASP A 38 -0.79 -6.33 -11.34
CA ASP A 38 -0.81 -7.02 -12.63
C ASP A 38 -2.26 -7.12 -13.13
N ASP A 39 -2.52 -8.03 -14.06
CA ASP A 39 -3.86 -8.28 -14.63
C ASP A 39 -4.82 -8.94 -13.65
N GLN A 40 -4.33 -9.52 -12.55
CA GLN A 40 -5.12 -10.27 -11.59
C GLN A 40 -5.42 -9.46 -10.34
N ALA A 41 -4.40 -8.84 -9.74
CA ALA A 41 -4.56 -8.22 -8.42
C ALA A 41 -3.60 -7.05 -8.17
N LYS A 42 -3.85 -6.38 -7.04
CA LYS A 42 -2.94 -5.38 -6.48
C LYS A 42 -2.02 -6.05 -5.46
N TYR A 43 -0.79 -5.53 -5.38
CA TYR A 43 0.23 -6.00 -4.46
C TYR A 43 0.95 -4.83 -3.79
N LEU A 44 1.55 -5.08 -2.64
CA LEU A 44 2.48 -4.17 -2.00
C LEU A 44 3.89 -4.52 -2.46
N THR A 45 4.66 -3.57 -2.94
CA THR A 45 6.09 -3.72 -3.15
C THR A 45 6.85 -3.10 -1.99
N VAL A 46 7.81 -3.86 -1.46
CA VAL A 46 8.77 -3.39 -0.45
C VAL A 46 10.16 -3.51 -1.02
N ILE A 47 10.93 -2.43 -0.94
CA ILE A 47 12.34 -2.40 -1.30
C ILE A 47 13.15 -1.95 -0.09
N GLY A 48 14.19 -2.70 0.24
CA GLY A 48 15.04 -2.42 1.37
C GLY A 48 16.09 -3.51 1.59
N LYS A 49 16.72 -3.50 2.76
CA LYS A 49 17.64 -4.56 3.17
C LYS A 49 16.90 -5.89 3.44
N PRO A 50 17.57 -7.06 3.36
CA PRO A 50 16.94 -8.37 3.55
C PRO A 50 16.11 -8.48 4.83
N GLU A 51 16.61 -7.92 5.93
CA GLU A 51 15.94 -7.96 7.24
C GLU A 51 14.63 -7.17 7.29
N VAL A 52 14.45 -6.17 6.42
CA VAL A 52 13.20 -5.43 6.28
C VAL A 52 12.25 -6.20 5.38
N VAL A 53 12.74 -6.61 4.21
CA VAL A 53 11.96 -7.29 3.17
C VAL A 53 11.38 -8.61 3.68
N LYS A 54 12.15 -9.37 4.46
CA LYS A 54 11.72 -10.67 5.03
C LYS A 54 10.56 -10.57 6.02
N LYS A 55 10.33 -9.40 6.64
CA LYS A 55 9.20 -9.20 7.56
C LYS A 55 7.85 -9.20 6.84
N PHE A 56 7.84 -8.82 5.56
CA PHE A 56 6.62 -8.75 4.77
C PHE A 56 6.29 -10.10 4.12
N GLU A 57 5.02 -10.48 4.20
CA GLU A 57 4.48 -11.71 3.61
C GLU A 57 4.20 -11.51 2.12
N GLY A 58 4.68 -12.45 1.31
CA GLY A 58 4.57 -12.40 -0.15
C GLY A 58 5.09 -13.67 -0.79
N LEU A 59 5.04 -13.72 -2.12
CA LEU A 59 5.61 -14.83 -2.87
C LEU A 59 7.13 -14.80 -2.73
N VAL A 60 7.72 -15.88 -2.20
CA VAL A 60 9.19 -16.00 -2.06
C VAL A 60 9.88 -15.94 -3.43
N SER A 61 9.23 -16.49 -4.47
CA SER A 61 9.71 -16.41 -5.86
C SER A 61 9.73 -14.99 -6.43
N GLU A 62 9.03 -14.05 -5.80
CA GLU A 62 8.98 -12.64 -6.19
C GLU A 62 9.89 -11.76 -5.31
N GLU A 63 10.83 -12.36 -4.57
CA GLU A 63 11.94 -11.63 -3.93
C GLU A 63 13.15 -11.58 -4.87
N LYS A 64 13.60 -10.38 -5.24
CA LYS A 64 14.69 -10.17 -6.20
C LYS A 64 15.72 -9.21 -5.64
N LYS A 65 16.99 -9.57 -5.77
CA LYS A 65 18.10 -8.64 -5.54
C LYS A 65 18.09 -7.59 -6.66
N ILE A 66 18.07 -6.30 -6.31
CA ILE A 66 17.98 -5.20 -7.28
C ILE A 66 19.23 -4.32 -7.32
N GLU A 67 20.22 -4.60 -6.48
CA GLU A 67 21.50 -3.88 -6.35
C GLU A 67 22.66 -4.81 -6.02
N GLU A 68 23.88 -4.44 -6.41
CA GLU A 68 25.10 -5.10 -5.92
C GLU A 68 25.28 -4.87 -4.40
N ASP A 69 24.87 -3.69 -3.93
CA ASP A 69 24.92 -3.14 -2.57
C ASP A 69 24.03 -3.90 -1.56
N GLY A 70 23.26 -4.89 -2.03
CA GLY A 70 22.50 -5.79 -1.15
C GLY A 70 21.06 -5.38 -0.89
N LEU A 71 20.46 -4.48 -1.69
CA LEU A 71 19.01 -4.22 -1.63
C LEU A 71 18.19 -5.28 -2.36
N PHE A 72 17.04 -5.57 -1.78
CA PHE A 72 16.06 -6.52 -2.27
C PHE A 72 14.73 -5.83 -2.51
N ALA A 73 14.05 -6.24 -3.57
CA ALA A 73 12.65 -5.95 -3.80
C ALA A 73 11.83 -7.21 -3.53
N LYS A 74 10.64 -7.06 -2.97
CA LYS A 74 9.67 -8.14 -2.82
C LYS A 74 8.27 -7.66 -3.16
N VAL A 75 7.53 -8.50 -3.88
CA VAL A 75 6.10 -8.33 -4.12
C VAL A 75 5.32 -9.10 -3.05
N CYS A 76 4.58 -8.35 -2.25
CA CYS A 76 3.93 -8.75 -1.02
C CYS A 76 2.41 -8.72 -1.16
N TYR A 77 1.74 -9.56 -0.37
CA TYR A 77 0.28 -9.63 -0.34
C TYR A 77 -0.34 -8.39 0.31
N LEU A 78 -1.60 -8.08 -0.04
CA LEU A 78 -2.39 -7.07 0.65
C LEU A 78 -3.18 -7.70 1.80
N ASN A 79 -2.48 -8.04 2.88
CA ASN A 79 -3.05 -8.70 4.05
C ASN A 79 -2.89 -7.87 5.34
N HIS A 80 -3.55 -8.31 6.42
CA HIS A 80 -3.54 -7.61 7.70
C HIS A 80 -2.15 -7.48 8.32
N HIS A 81 -1.33 -8.54 8.24
CA HIS A 81 0.05 -8.55 8.75
C HIS A 81 0.90 -7.44 8.11
N ASN A 82 0.93 -7.40 6.78
CA ASN A 82 1.67 -6.38 6.03
C ASN A 82 1.14 -4.96 6.29
N LEU A 83 -0.18 -4.80 6.45
CA LEU A 83 -0.77 -3.52 6.83
C LEU A 83 -0.34 -3.07 8.24
N SER A 84 -0.22 -4.00 9.19
CA SER A 84 0.28 -3.70 10.55
C SER A 84 1.71 -3.16 10.50
N LEU A 85 2.59 -3.82 9.75
CA LEU A 85 3.97 -3.34 9.54
C LEU A 85 4.03 -1.96 8.86
N LEU A 86 3.13 -1.72 7.89
CA LEU A 86 3.02 -0.40 7.26
C LEU A 86 2.55 0.67 8.26
N ARG A 87 1.65 0.35 9.20
CA ARG A 87 1.17 1.29 10.23
C ARG A 87 2.23 1.62 11.27
N GLU A 88 3.10 0.68 11.60
CA GLU A 88 4.29 0.95 12.42
C GLU A 88 5.24 1.93 11.71
N THR A 89 5.42 1.75 10.41
CA THR A 89 6.31 2.60 9.58
C THR A 89 5.71 3.98 9.30
N PHE A 90 4.40 4.01 9.04
CA PHE A 90 3.62 5.19 8.66
C PHE A 90 2.40 5.33 9.59
N PRO A 91 2.56 5.96 10.77
CA PRO A 91 1.51 6.04 11.77
C PRO A 91 0.21 6.71 11.29
N TYR A 92 0.28 7.57 10.27
CA TYR A 92 -0.88 8.21 9.65
C TYR A 92 -1.80 7.25 8.88
N LEU A 93 -1.39 5.99 8.67
CA LEU A 93 -2.24 4.93 8.13
C LEU A 93 -3.16 4.30 9.19
N ASN A 94 -2.99 4.68 10.47
CA ASN A 94 -3.93 4.32 11.52
C ASN A 94 -5.18 5.21 11.44
N PRO A 95 -6.37 4.67 11.74
CA PRO A 95 -7.54 5.50 11.99
C PRO A 95 -7.26 6.55 13.07
N SER A 96 -7.86 7.72 12.94
CA SER A 96 -7.75 8.81 13.91
C SER A 96 -9.10 9.46 14.16
N PHE A 97 -9.23 10.16 15.29
CA PHE A 97 -10.46 10.84 15.65
C PHE A 97 -10.73 12.05 14.73
N CYS A 98 -11.98 12.20 14.28
CA CYS A 98 -12.41 13.32 13.46
C CYS A 98 -12.57 14.63 14.26
N GLY A 99 -12.88 14.53 15.55
CA GLY A 99 -13.14 15.69 16.41
C GLY A 99 -14.39 16.45 15.98
N LEU A 100 -14.31 17.78 15.97
CA LEU A 100 -15.42 18.67 15.55
C LEU A 100 -15.42 18.97 14.04
N ARG A 101 -14.53 18.35 13.26
CA ARG A 101 -14.46 18.59 11.80
C ARG A 101 -15.69 18.03 11.10
N ALA A 102 -16.15 18.73 10.06
CA ALA A 102 -17.12 18.15 9.13
C ALA A 102 -16.57 16.82 8.60
N SER A 103 -17.41 15.78 8.59
CA SER A 103 -17.00 14.43 8.18
C SER A 103 -18.04 13.79 7.28
N PHE A 104 -17.60 12.81 6.48
CA PHE A 104 -18.49 12.05 5.63
C PHE A 104 -18.09 10.58 5.60
N GLY A 105 -19.10 9.72 5.73
CA GLY A 105 -18.99 8.28 5.75
C GLY A 105 -19.04 7.64 4.37
N THR A 106 -17.99 6.92 3.97
CA THR A 106 -17.94 6.24 2.68
C THR A 106 -17.93 4.73 2.87
N GLY A 107 -19.12 4.14 3.04
CA GLY A 107 -19.25 2.70 3.16
C GLY A 107 -18.75 1.97 1.91
N ASP A 108 -17.91 0.95 2.10
CA ASP A 108 -17.31 0.15 1.03
C ASP A 108 -17.49 -1.34 1.35
N ARG A 109 -18.54 -1.97 0.81
CA ARG A 109 -18.86 -3.38 1.08
C ARG A 109 -17.92 -4.36 0.38
N LEU A 110 -17.22 -3.89 -0.65
CA LEU A 110 -16.37 -4.71 -1.52
C LEU A 110 -14.87 -4.47 -1.27
N GLY A 111 -14.50 -3.40 -0.56
CA GLY A 111 -13.12 -3.04 -0.27
C GLY A 111 -12.35 -2.45 -1.47
N ILE A 112 -13.04 -2.08 -2.55
CA ILE A 112 -12.42 -1.62 -3.81
C ILE A 112 -12.67 -0.15 -4.12
N ALA A 113 -13.62 0.50 -3.44
CA ALA A 113 -14.05 1.87 -3.73
C ALA A 113 -13.20 2.94 -3.02
N THR A 114 -12.48 2.56 -1.95
CA THR A 114 -11.64 3.46 -1.14
C THR A 114 -10.72 4.40 -1.94
N PRO A 115 -10.02 3.96 -3.01
CA PRO A 115 -9.20 4.88 -3.82
C PRO A 115 -10.02 6.00 -4.50
N ALA A 116 -11.24 5.68 -4.97
CA ALA A 116 -12.14 6.67 -5.56
C ALA A 116 -12.70 7.61 -4.49
N HIS A 117 -13.01 7.10 -3.29
CA HIS A 117 -13.39 7.94 -2.15
C HIS A 117 -12.31 8.98 -1.84
N LEU A 118 -11.03 8.57 -1.76
CA LEU A 118 -9.91 9.48 -1.53
C LEU A 118 -9.82 10.59 -2.59
N GLN A 119 -10.01 10.25 -3.87
CA GLN A 119 -10.04 11.24 -4.95
C GLN A 119 -11.23 12.20 -4.81
N ALA A 120 -12.40 11.69 -4.43
CA ALA A 120 -13.58 12.50 -4.20
C ALA A 120 -13.41 13.51 -3.07
N PHE A 121 -12.62 13.20 -2.03
CA PHE A 121 -12.31 14.14 -0.95
C PHE A 121 -11.14 15.09 -1.24
N GLN A 122 -10.37 14.85 -2.29
CA GLN A 122 -9.20 15.68 -2.59
C GLN A 122 -9.58 17.15 -2.75
N GLY A 123 -8.88 18.03 -2.01
CA GLY A 123 -9.13 19.47 -2.01
C GLY A 123 -10.37 19.93 -1.23
N LYS A 124 -11.06 19.03 -0.53
CA LYS A 124 -12.23 19.36 0.30
C LYS A 124 -11.87 19.36 1.79
N ASP A 125 -12.41 20.31 2.54
CA ASP A 125 -12.29 20.36 4.01
C ASP A 125 -13.33 19.46 4.68
N VAL A 126 -13.24 18.15 4.42
CA VAL A 126 -14.12 17.13 4.99
C VAL A 126 -13.28 15.94 5.42
N PHE A 127 -13.41 15.51 6.67
CA PHE A 127 -12.72 14.35 7.19
C PHE A 127 -13.35 13.04 6.68
N PRO A 128 -12.61 12.19 5.96
CA PRO A 128 -13.17 10.98 5.39
C PRO A 128 -13.21 9.83 6.39
N ILE A 129 -14.40 9.25 6.61
CA ILE A 129 -14.55 7.97 7.33
C ILE A 129 -14.52 6.85 6.29
N LEU A 130 -13.30 6.42 5.93
CA LEU A 130 -13.06 5.46 4.84
C LEU A 130 -13.47 4.02 5.20
N ALA A 131 -13.22 3.60 6.44
CA ALA A 131 -13.56 2.27 6.93
C ALA A 131 -14.90 2.32 7.66
N GLN A 132 -16.01 2.20 6.93
CA GLN A 132 -17.36 2.20 7.48
C GLN A 132 -18.16 1.00 6.98
N GLN A 133 -18.59 0.15 7.90
CA GLN A 133 -19.56 -0.92 7.66
C GLN A 133 -20.45 -1.11 8.89
N SER A 134 -21.75 -1.29 8.68
CA SER A 134 -22.66 -1.71 9.75
C SER A 134 -22.58 -3.22 9.98
N VAL A 135 -22.97 -3.68 11.16
CA VAL A 135 -23.05 -5.12 11.50
C VAL A 135 -23.93 -5.88 10.50
N ARG A 136 -25.05 -5.28 10.10
CA ARG A 136 -25.95 -5.87 9.09
C ARG A 136 -25.26 -6.03 7.73
N GLU A 137 -24.40 -5.10 7.34
CA GLU A 137 -23.68 -5.20 6.08
C GLU A 137 -22.58 -6.26 6.16
N MET A 138 -21.81 -6.30 7.25
CA MET A 138 -20.81 -7.35 7.47
C MET A 138 -21.42 -8.76 7.44
N ALA A 139 -22.65 -8.95 7.95
CA ALA A 139 -23.34 -10.23 7.92
C ALA A 139 -23.95 -10.60 6.55
N ARG A 140 -23.96 -9.68 5.59
CA ARG A 140 -24.54 -9.86 4.25
C ARG A 140 -23.50 -9.82 3.12
N THR A 141 -22.26 -9.49 3.45
CA THR A 141 -21.15 -9.60 2.51
C THR A 141 -20.73 -11.06 2.49
N GLU A 142 -20.96 -11.73 1.36
CA GLU A 142 -20.44 -13.07 1.05
C GLU A 142 -18.99 -13.02 0.58
#